data_AF-A0A0W0HEJ4-F1
#
_entry.id   AF-A0A0W0HEJ4-F1
#
_cell.length_a   1.000
_cell.length_b   1.000
_cell.length_c   1.000
_cell.angle_alpha   90.00
_cell.angle_beta   90.00
_cell.angle_gamma   90.00
#
_symmetry.space_group_name_H-M   'P 1'
#
loop_
_entity.id
_entity.type
_entity.pdbx_description
1 polymer ?
#
loop_
_entity_poly.entity_id
_entity_poly.type
_entity_poly.pdbx_seq_one_letter_code
_entity_poly.pdbx_strand_id
1 'polypeptide(L)'
;MSALRLRKVAPLLAEATRELGAGQQLSFSAQGHDAELTLLPLLAEAATPAVGVWLSTAIGPVCLSDAEALLSLLGDIPLTLAGDQQAWYWQFFNQRLSPTIADLLAPIEPLSDCKAELAVGCRIQVRRADQQVHAHLHAAPQTLIRLLRSARWQARQQPVDESLSVNTPLIIGELSLTLEQLASLRPGDVVLPARCLFDSTGQGVLPLAGRSWAAQAEHQAQHLSLRLSHEEHSHHEY
;
A
#
# COMPACT_ATOMS: atom_id res chain seq x y z
N MET A 1 -1.22 19.54 25.75
CA MET A 1 -0.90 18.75 24.54
C MET A 1 -2.21 18.30 23.90
N SER A 2 -2.54 18.75 22.70
CA SER A 2 -3.75 18.31 22.00
C SER A 2 -3.52 16.90 21.46
N ALA A 3 -4.34 15.93 21.88
CA ALA A 3 -4.27 14.57 21.33
C ALA A 3 -4.48 14.62 19.81
N LEU A 4 -3.59 13.93 19.07
CA LEU A 4 -3.74 13.73 17.63
C LEU A 4 -5.07 13.03 17.37
N ARG A 5 -6.05 13.76 16.84
CA ARG A 5 -7.32 13.18 16.39
C ARG A 5 -7.09 12.54 15.03
N LEU A 6 -6.61 11.30 15.05
CA LEU A 6 -6.49 10.50 13.83
C LEU A 6 -7.88 10.23 13.27
N ARG A 7 -8.01 10.34 11.95
CA ARG A 7 -9.25 9.99 11.25
C ARG A 7 -9.56 8.52 11.50
N LYS A 8 -10.78 8.22 11.97
CA LYS A 8 -11.27 6.84 12.04
C LYS A 8 -11.43 6.31 10.62
N VAL A 9 -10.70 5.24 10.30
CA VAL A 9 -10.81 4.52 9.04
C VAL A 9 -11.69 3.30 9.28
N ALA A 10 -12.69 3.09 8.40
CA ALA A 10 -13.54 1.91 8.49
C ALA A 10 -12.70 0.62 8.33
N PRO A 11 -12.96 -0.47 9.07
CA PRO A 11 -12.14 -1.68 9.04
C PRO A 11 -11.93 -2.27 7.64
N LEU A 12 -12.99 -2.36 6.84
CA LEU A 12 -12.93 -2.87 5.46
C LEU A 12 -12.11 -1.97 4.53
N LEU A 13 -12.19 -0.65 4.71
CA LEU A 13 -11.38 0.30 3.97
C LEU A 13 -9.90 0.11 4.30
N ALA A 14 -9.57 -0.03 5.58
CA ALA A 14 -8.21 -0.28 6.02
C ALA A 14 -7.65 -1.60 5.48
N GLU A 15 -8.44 -2.67 5.50
CA GLU A 15 -8.07 -3.97 4.93
C GLU A 15 -7.80 -3.87 3.43
N ALA A 16 -8.74 -3.30 2.66
CA ALA A 16 -8.60 -3.12 1.22
C ALA A 16 -7.34 -2.31 0.86
N THR A 17 -7.06 -1.22 1.58
CA THR A 17 -5.87 -0.40 1.34
C THR A 17 -4.57 -1.09 1.73
N ARG A 18 -4.57 -1.96 2.75
CA ARG A 18 -3.38 -2.74 3.12
C ARG A 18 -3.06 -3.80 2.07
N GLU A 19 -4.05 -4.53 1.60
CA GLU A 19 -3.90 -5.54 0.55
C GLU A 19 -3.42 -4.91 -0.77
N LEU A 20 -3.91 -3.71 -1.10
CA LEU A 20 -3.47 -2.98 -2.29
C LEU A 20 -2.11 -2.28 -2.10
N GLY A 21 -1.66 -2.02 -0.87
CA GLY A 21 -0.60 -1.06 -0.56
C GLY A 21 0.74 -1.31 -1.26
N ALA A 22 1.11 -2.58 -1.48
CA ALA A 22 2.33 -2.94 -2.21
C ALA A 22 2.19 -2.81 -3.73
N GLY A 23 0.98 -2.58 -4.23
CA GLY A 23 0.62 -2.88 -5.62
C GLY A 23 0.50 -4.39 -5.84
N GLN A 24 -0.37 -4.78 -6.75
CA GLN A 24 -0.69 -6.17 -7.04
C GLN A 24 -0.58 -6.41 -8.54
N GLN A 25 0.00 -7.54 -8.92
CA GLN A 25 0.23 -7.91 -10.31
C GLN A 25 -0.33 -9.30 -10.59
N LEU A 26 -0.98 -9.47 -11.73
CA LEU A 26 -1.53 -10.73 -12.20
C LEU A 26 -1.10 -10.97 -13.65
N SER A 27 -0.38 -12.06 -13.88
CA SER A 27 -0.02 -12.49 -15.23
C SER A 27 -1.14 -13.32 -15.84
N PHE A 28 -1.41 -13.11 -17.13
CA PHE A 28 -2.37 -13.86 -17.91
C PHE A 28 -1.92 -13.97 -19.37
N SER A 29 -2.63 -14.76 -20.18
CA SER A 29 -2.38 -14.84 -21.62
C SER A 29 -3.63 -14.45 -22.39
N ALA A 30 -3.47 -13.60 -23.40
CA ALA A 30 -4.53 -13.20 -24.33
C ALA A 30 -3.97 -13.24 -25.76
N GLN A 31 -4.73 -13.82 -26.70
CA GLN A 31 -4.31 -14.04 -28.09
C GLN A 31 -2.93 -14.72 -28.22
N GLY A 32 -2.59 -15.63 -27.29
CA GLY A 32 -1.29 -16.31 -27.28
C GLY A 32 -0.09 -15.45 -26.87
N HIS A 33 -0.31 -14.21 -26.41
CA HIS A 33 0.72 -13.33 -25.87
C HIS A 33 0.65 -13.27 -24.35
N ASP A 34 1.80 -13.14 -23.71
CA ASP A 34 1.87 -12.86 -22.28
C ASP A 34 1.39 -11.43 -22.01
N ALA A 35 0.54 -11.30 -21.00
CA ALA A 35 -0.06 -10.06 -20.58
C ALA A 35 0.00 -9.92 -19.06
N GLU A 36 -0.05 -8.68 -18.60
CA GLU A 36 0.07 -8.32 -17.20
C GLU A 36 -1.01 -7.32 -16.83
N LEU A 37 -1.77 -7.65 -15.78
CA LEU A 37 -2.74 -6.77 -15.15
C LEU A 37 -2.18 -6.31 -13.81
N THR A 38 -2.06 -5.00 -13.62
CA THR A 38 -1.45 -4.41 -12.44
C THR A 38 -2.41 -3.42 -11.77
N LEU A 39 -2.57 -3.56 -10.46
CA LEU A 39 -3.33 -2.67 -9.58
C LEU A 39 -2.37 -1.93 -8.66
N LEU A 40 -2.45 -0.61 -8.61
CA LEU A 40 -1.59 0.23 -7.78
C LEU A 40 -2.43 1.16 -6.90
N PRO A 41 -1.96 1.51 -5.69
CA PRO A 41 -2.63 2.49 -4.87
C PRO A 41 -2.75 3.83 -5.60
N LEU A 42 -3.93 4.45 -5.51
CA LEU A 42 -4.17 5.78 -6.02
C LEU A 42 -3.72 6.81 -4.97
N LEU A 43 -2.94 7.81 -5.38
CA LEU A 43 -2.54 8.90 -4.48
C LEU A 43 -3.76 9.74 -4.09
N ALA A 44 -3.78 10.25 -2.85
CA ALA A 44 -4.94 10.88 -2.24
C ALA A 44 -5.54 12.06 -3.03
N GLU A 45 -4.72 12.76 -3.84
CA GLU A 45 -5.16 13.88 -4.67
C GLU A 45 -5.98 13.47 -5.91
N ALA A 46 -5.89 12.19 -6.33
CA ALA A 46 -6.63 11.64 -7.46
C ALA A 46 -7.89 10.87 -7.04
N ALA A 47 -8.28 10.92 -5.76
CA ALA A 47 -9.34 10.10 -5.18
C ALA A 47 -10.78 10.46 -5.62
N THR A 48 -10.98 11.55 -6.37
CA THR A 48 -12.27 11.83 -7.02
C THR A 48 -12.52 10.77 -8.09
N PRO A 49 -13.68 10.07 -8.05
CA PRO A 49 -14.00 9.07 -9.08
C PRO A 49 -13.99 9.76 -10.44
N ALA A 50 -13.10 9.28 -11.31
CA ALA A 50 -13.09 9.71 -12.70
C ALA A 50 -14.45 9.41 -13.33
N VAL A 51 -14.88 10.23 -14.30
CA VAL A 51 -16.01 9.88 -15.17
C VAL A 51 -15.68 8.52 -15.79
N GLY A 52 -16.44 7.50 -15.42
CA GLY A 52 -16.15 6.12 -15.76
C GLY A 52 -17.44 5.35 -16.05
N VAL A 53 -17.26 4.16 -16.58
CA VAL A 53 -18.36 3.25 -16.90
C VAL A 53 -18.55 2.29 -15.76
N TRP A 54 -19.79 2.19 -15.30
CA TRP A 54 -20.19 1.22 -14.30
C TRP A 54 -20.39 -0.15 -14.93
N LEU A 55 -19.76 -1.14 -14.32
CA LEU A 55 -19.80 -2.52 -14.76
C LEU A 55 -20.23 -3.39 -13.58
N SER A 56 -21.17 -4.29 -13.84
CA SER A 56 -21.44 -5.43 -12.98
C SER A 56 -20.42 -6.52 -13.29
N THR A 57 -19.82 -7.12 -12.26
CA THR A 57 -18.85 -8.21 -12.37
C THR A 57 -19.14 -9.27 -11.30
N ALA A 58 -18.57 -10.47 -11.41
CA ALA A 58 -18.77 -11.53 -10.41
C ALA A 58 -18.33 -11.14 -8.98
N ILE A 59 -17.36 -10.24 -8.85
CA ILE A 59 -16.87 -9.73 -7.56
C ILE A 59 -17.66 -8.52 -7.04
N GLY A 60 -18.63 -8.03 -7.82
CA GLY A 60 -19.47 -6.89 -7.51
C GLY A 60 -19.30 -5.71 -8.49
N PRO A 61 -19.99 -4.59 -8.24
CA PRO A 61 -19.95 -3.45 -9.13
C PRO A 61 -18.60 -2.73 -9.06
N VAL A 62 -18.07 -2.35 -10.23
CA VAL A 62 -16.86 -1.54 -10.37
C VAL A 62 -17.13 -0.38 -11.32
N CYS A 63 -16.49 0.76 -11.07
CA CYS A 63 -16.49 1.89 -11.98
C CYS A 63 -15.10 2.00 -12.60
N LEU A 64 -15.04 2.05 -13.92
CA LEU A 64 -13.79 1.99 -14.67
C LEU A 64 -13.65 3.18 -15.62
N SER A 65 -12.54 3.92 -15.52
CA SER A 65 -12.17 4.90 -16.55
C SER A 65 -11.61 4.19 -17.78
N ASP A 66 -11.74 4.80 -18.97
CA ASP A 66 -11.17 4.26 -20.22
C ASP A 66 -11.55 2.78 -20.47
N ALA A 67 -12.79 2.43 -20.09
CA ALA A 67 -13.23 1.05 -19.98
C ALA A 67 -13.13 0.27 -21.30
N GLU A 68 -13.46 0.90 -22.44
CA GLU A 68 -13.30 0.28 -23.77
C GLU A 68 -11.87 -0.20 -24.02
N ALA A 69 -10.89 0.69 -23.84
CA ALA A 69 -9.49 0.41 -24.12
C ALA A 69 -8.96 -0.68 -23.19
N LEU A 70 -9.29 -0.59 -21.89
CA LEU A 70 -8.86 -1.57 -20.91
C LEU A 70 -9.45 -2.95 -21.18
N LEU A 71 -10.79 -3.04 -21.32
CA LEU A 71 -11.49 -4.30 -21.52
C LEU A 71 -11.10 -4.96 -22.86
N SER A 72 -10.77 -4.18 -23.89
CA SER A 72 -10.24 -4.68 -25.17
C SER A 72 -8.89 -5.41 -25.02
N LEU A 73 -8.07 -5.06 -24.02
CA LEU A 73 -6.79 -5.71 -23.78
C LEU A 73 -6.90 -6.96 -22.88
N LEU A 74 -8.02 -7.15 -22.19
CA LEU A 74 -8.24 -8.29 -21.30
C LEU A 74 -8.67 -9.58 -22.01
N GLY A 75 -8.97 -9.50 -23.30
CA GLY A 75 -9.44 -10.62 -24.10
C GLY A 75 -8.92 -10.63 -25.52
N ASP A 76 -9.54 -11.47 -26.33
CA ASP A 76 -9.17 -11.71 -27.71
C ASP A 76 -9.88 -10.81 -28.72
N ILE A 77 -10.85 -10.01 -28.27
CA ILE A 77 -11.62 -9.12 -29.15
C ILE A 77 -11.65 -7.70 -28.57
N PRO A 78 -11.72 -6.67 -29.42
CA PRO A 78 -11.97 -5.32 -28.96
C PRO A 78 -13.41 -5.18 -28.44
N LEU A 79 -13.57 -4.34 -27.41
CA LEU A 79 -14.86 -3.93 -26.87
C LEU A 79 -15.20 -2.51 -27.36
N THR A 80 -16.47 -2.29 -27.72
CA THR A 80 -17.04 -0.95 -27.89
C THR A 80 -18.28 -0.79 -27.02
N LEU A 81 -18.34 0.34 -26.33
CA LEU A 81 -19.46 0.82 -25.52
C LEU A 81 -20.31 1.84 -26.30
N ALA A 82 -19.96 2.14 -27.55
CA ALA A 82 -20.75 2.98 -28.42
C ALA A 82 -22.02 2.24 -28.92
N GLY A 83 -23.12 2.97 -29.02
CA GLY A 83 -24.40 2.45 -29.51
C GLY A 83 -25.16 1.58 -28.49
N ASP A 84 -26.20 0.90 -28.98
CA ASP A 84 -27.08 0.09 -28.14
C ASP A 84 -26.39 -1.17 -27.63
N GLN A 85 -26.27 -1.26 -26.31
CA GLN A 85 -25.61 -2.36 -25.60
C GLN A 85 -26.54 -3.58 -25.53
N GLN A 86 -26.47 -4.44 -26.54
CA GLN A 86 -27.29 -5.66 -26.62
C GLN A 86 -26.70 -6.80 -25.78
N ALA A 87 -27.57 -7.58 -25.12
CA ALA A 87 -27.15 -8.64 -24.21
C ALA A 87 -26.24 -9.71 -24.85
N TRP A 88 -26.49 -10.07 -26.12
CA TRP A 88 -25.68 -11.07 -26.84
C TRP A 88 -24.22 -10.60 -27.04
N TYR A 89 -24.00 -9.29 -27.17
CA TYR A 89 -22.67 -8.72 -27.38
C TYR A 89 -21.80 -8.93 -26.14
N TRP A 90 -22.38 -8.70 -24.96
CA TRP A 90 -21.72 -8.93 -23.69
C TRP A 90 -21.49 -10.42 -23.42
N GLN A 91 -22.44 -11.29 -23.77
CA GLN A 91 -22.22 -12.74 -23.70
C GLN A 91 -21.04 -13.18 -24.57
N PHE A 92 -20.96 -12.69 -25.81
CA PHE A 92 -19.85 -12.98 -26.71
C PHE A 92 -18.52 -12.42 -26.17
N PHE A 93 -18.52 -11.18 -25.68
CA PHE A 93 -17.34 -10.56 -25.07
C PHE A 93 -16.81 -11.39 -23.90
N ASN A 94 -17.68 -11.82 -22.98
CA ASN A 94 -17.29 -12.64 -21.83
C ASN A 94 -16.69 -13.99 -22.25
N GLN A 95 -17.16 -14.61 -23.33
CA GLN A 95 -16.59 -15.85 -23.88
C GLN A 95 -15.21 -15.65 -24.52
N ARG A 96 -14.85 -14.40 -24.86
CA ARG A 96 -13.59 -14.04 -25.49
C ARG A 96 -12.60 -13.38 -24.54
N LEU A 97 -12.94 -13.28 -23.25
CA LEU A 97 -11.97 -12.90 -22.21
C LEU A 97 -10.88 -13.97 -22.09
N SER A 98 -9.68 -13.53 -21.69
CA SER A 98 -8.65 -14.48 -21.26
C SER A 98 -9.21 -15.35 -20.12
N PRO A 99 -8.92 -16.67 -20.07
CA PRO A 99 -9.45 -17.56 -19.03
C PRO A 99 -9.22 -17.04 -17.60
N THR A 100 -8.01 -16.56 -17.31
CA THR A 100 -7.67 -15.98 -16.00
C THR A 100 -8.52 -14.75 -15.66
N ILE A 101 -8.85 -13.93 -16.66
CA ILE A 101 -9.68 -12.75 -16.47
C ILE A 101 -11.16 -13.12 -16.38
N ALA A 102 -11.62 -14.10 -17.16
CA ALA A 102 -12.97 -14.61 -17.10
C ALA A 102 -13.28 -15.16 -15.70
N ASP A 103 -12.38 -15.98 -15.14
CA ASP A 103 -12.52 -16.50 -13.77
C ASP A 103 -12.56 -15.39 -12.71
N LEU A 104 -11.93 -14.25 -13.00
CA LEU A 104 -11.80 -13.12 -12.08
C LEU A 104 -13.01 -12.18 -12.12
N LEU A 105 -13.51 -11.84 -13.31
CA LEU A 105 -14.45 -10.75 -13.51
C LEU A 105 -15.77 -11.18 -14.18
N ALA A 106 -15.78 -12.26 -14.96
CA ALA A 106 -16.96 -12.63 -15.73
C ALA A 106 -18.11 -13.14 -14.83
N PRO A 107 -19.37 -12.84 -15.16
CA PRO A 107 -19.80 -12.04 -16.30
C PRO A 107 -19.57 -10.54 -16.06
N ILE A 108 -19.05 -9.84 -17.08
CA ILE A 108 -18.94 -8.39 -17.15
C ILE A 108 -20.12 -7.87 -17.97
N GLU A 109 -20.89 -6.95 -17.39
CA GLU A 109 -22.05 -6.33 -18.05
C GLU A 109 -22.14 -4.84 -17.67
N PRO A 110 -22.71 -3.98 -18.53
CA PRO A 110 -22.85 -2.57 -18.23
C PRO A 110 -23.94 -2.38 -17.17
N LEU A 111 -23.68 -1.52 -16.19
CA LEU A 111 -24.58 -1.27 -15.08
C LEU A 111 -25.06 0.18 -15.11
N SER A 112 -26.25 0.40 -15.65
CA SER A 112 -26.97 1.67 -15.53
C SER A 112 -27.52 1.78 -14.09
N ASP A 113 -27.22 2.86 -13.38
CA ASP A 113 -27.73 3.17 -12.02
C ASP A 113 -27.06 2.45 -10.82
N CYS A 114 -25.73 2.41 -10.78
CA CYS A 114 -25.04 2.00 -9.57
C CYS A 114 -25.12 3.08 -8.48
N LYS A 115 -25.65 2.72 -7.29
CA LYS A 115 -25.62 3.54 -6.08
C LYS A 115 -24.53 3.12 -5.08
N ALA A 116 -23.58 2.28 -5.51
CA ALA A 116 -22.54 1.80 -4.63
C ALA A 116 -21.64 2.95 -4.18
N GLU A 117 -21.39 3.02 -2.88
CA GLU A 117 -20.45 3.98 -2.32
C GLU A 117 -19.03 3.59 -2.73
N LEU A 118 -18.47 4.32 -3.70
CA LEU A 118 -17.10 4.17 -4.16
C LEU A 118 -16.14 4.72 -3.11
N ALA A 119 -15.70 3.85 -2.20
CA ALA A 119 -14.80 4.25 -1.12
C ALA A 119 -13.32 3.99 -1.43
N VAL A 120 -12.99 3.16 -2.43
CA VAL A 120 -11.61 2.85 -2.81
C VAL A 120 -11.40 3.06 -4.30
N GLY A 121 -10.38 3.83 -4.64
CA GLY A 121 -9.86 3.96 -6.00
C GLY A 121 -8.45 3.37 -6.10
N CYS A 122 -8.17 2.71 -7.21
CA CYS A 122 -6.83 2.22 -7.56
C CYS A 122 -6.52 2.52 -9.03
N ARG A 123 -5.23 2.63 -9.35
CA ARG A 123 -4.81 2.64 -10.75
C ARG A 123 -4.80 1.21 -11.25
N ILE A 124 -5.38 0.99 -12.40
CA ILE A 124 -5.36 -0.29 -13.10
C ILE A 124 -4.57 -0.12 -14.39
N GLN A 125 -3.71 -1.08 -14.68
CA GLN A 125 -2.84 -1.06 -15.85
C GLN A 125 -2.87 -2.41 -16.51
N VAL A 126 -3.02 -2.43 -17.82
CA VAL A 126 -2.90 -3.65 -18.62
C VAL A 126 -1.77 -3.44 -19.61
N ARG A 127 -0.82 -4.37 -19.63
CA ARG A 127 0.27 -4.41 -20.60
C ARG A 127 0.23 -5.74 -21.34
N ARG A 128 0.18 -5.69 -22.67
CA ARG A 128 0.19 -6.85 -23.55
C ARG A 128 1.03 -6.53 -24.76
N ALA A 129 2.13 -7.27 -24.95
CA ALA A 129 3.13 -6.98 -25.99
C ALA A 129 3.58 -5.49 -25.97
N ASP A 130 3.33 -4.75 -27.04
CA ASP A 130 3.63 -3.32 -27.22
C ASP A 130 2.47 -2.38 -26.83
N GLN A 131 1.33 -2.94 -26.43
CA GLN A 131 0.14 -2.19 -26.03
C GLN A 131 0.09 -2.02 -24.51
N GLN A 132 -0.24 -0.81 -24.06
CA GLN A 132 -0.43 -0.52 -22.65
C GLN A 132 -1.57 0.48 -22.46
N VAL A 133 -2.44 0.19 -21.48
CA VAL A 133 -3.51 1.09 -21.04
C VAL A 133 -3.38 1.35 -19.56
N HIS A 134 -3.59 2.60 -19.17
CA HIS A 134 -3.71 3.03 -17.78
C HIS A 134 -5.10 3.60 -17.56
N ALA A 135 -5.75 3.16 -16.49
CA ALA A 135 -7.06 3.63 -16.10
C ALA A 135 -7.20 3.67 -14.59
N HIS A 136 -8.36 4.11 -14.12
CA HIS A 136 -8.75 4.09 -12.72
C HIS A 136 -9.89 3.09 -12.53
N LEU A 137 -9.75 2.26 -11.51
CA LEU A 137 -10.79 1.37 -11.02
C LEU A 137 -11.25 1.87 -9.65
N HIS A 138 -12.55 2.11 -9.52
CA HIS A 138 -13.18 2.45 -8.26
C HIS A 138 -14.17 1.35 -7.88
N ALA A 139 -14.16 0.95 -6.62
CA ALA A 139 -15.08 -0.05 -6.11
C ALA A 139 -15.37 0.16 -4.61
N ALA A 140 -16.37 -0.55 -4.11
CA ALA A 140 -16.54 -0.71 -2.67
C ALA A 140 -15.36 -1.53 -2.08
N PRO A 141 -14.96 -1.30 -0.81
CA PRO A 141 -13.83 -2.00 -0.20
C PRO A 141 -13.98 -3.53 -0.27
N GLN A 142 -15.18 -4.06 -0.03
CA GLN A 142 -15.45 -5.50 -0.10
C GLN A 142 -15.31 -6.08 -1.53
N THR A 143 -15.54 -5.28 -2.57
CA THR A 143 -15.36 -5.72 -3.95
C THR A 143 -13.89 -5.75 -4.32
N LEU A 144 -13.11 -4.75 -3.88
CA LEU A 144 -11.66 -4.77 -4.07
C LEU A 144 -11.00 -5.93 -3.31
N ILE A 145 -11.39 -6.20 -2.06
CA ILE A 145 -10.87 -7.34 -1.30
C ILE A 145 -11.18 -8.66 -2.01
N ARG A 146 -12.40 -8.81 -2.55
CA ARG A 146 -12.76 -10.00 -3.34
C ARG A 146 -11.89 -10.13 -4.60
N LEU A 147 -11.70 -9.04 -5.36
CA LEU A 147 -10.80 -9.00 -6.52
C LEU A 147 -9.39 -9.50 -6.18
N LEU A 148 -8.82 -8.96 -5.09
CA LEU A 148 -7.45 -9.26 -4.68
C LEU A 148 -7.28 -10.68 -4.12
N ARG A 149 -8.38 -11.34 -3.72
CA ARG A 149 -8.36 -12.70 -3.16
C ARG A 149 -8.83 -13.78 -4.12
N SER A 150 -9.47 -13.43 -5.22
CA SER A 150 -10.03 -14.39 -6.19
C SER A 150 -9.01 -14.92 -7.20
N ALA A 151 -7.78 -14.38 -7.22
CA ALA A 151 -6.71 -14.85 -8.10
C ALA A 151 -5.36 -14.87 -7.37
N ARG A 152 -4.35 -15.46 -8.01
CA ARG A 152 -2.97 -15.50 -7.50
C ARG A 152 -2.23 -14.20 -7.81
N TRP A 153 -2.69 -13.12 -7.22
CA TRP A 153 -2.00 -11.83 -7.28
C TRP A 153 -0.62 -11.93 -6.62
N GLN A 154 0.35 -11.27 -7.22
CA GLN A 154 1.69 -11.13 -6.71
C GLN A 154 1.89 -9.68 -6.25
N ALA A 155 2.27 -9.51 -4.98
CA ALA A 155 2.63 -8.20 -4.47
C ALA A 155 3.84 -7.66 -5.25
N ARG A 156 3.77 -6.42 -5.72
CA ARG A 156 4.92 -5.82 -6.40
C ARG A 156 5.97 -5.49 -5.35
N GLN A 157 7.14 -6.10 -5.50
CA GLN A 157 8.30 -5.72 -4.71
C GLN A 157 9.05 -4.63 -5.48
N GLN A 158 8.94 -3.39 -5.01
CA GLN A 158 9.80 -2.32 -5.47
C GLN A 158 11.01 -2.26 -4.54
N PRO A 159 12.25 -2.23 -5.07
CA PRO A 159 13.41 -1.98 -4.23
C PRO A 159 13.21 -0.65 -3.51
N VAL A 160 13.53 -0.62 -2.21
CA VAL A 160 13.55 0.61 -1.45
C VAL A 160 14.57 1.53 -2.12
N ASP A 161 14.19 2.78 -2.34
CA ASP A 161 15.12 3.77 -2.87
C ASP A 161 16.31 3.89 -1.91
N GLU A 162 17.53 3.61 -2.38
CA GLU A 162 18.76 3.69 -1.60
C GLU A 162 19.04 5.12 -1.08
N SER A 163 18.35 6.13 -1.61
CA SER A 163 18.39 7.50 -1.10
C SER A 163 17.49 7.74 0.11
N LEU A 164 16.63 6.78 0.49
CA LEU A 164 15.76 6.88 1.66
C LEU A 164 16.61 6.87 2.94
N SER A 165 16.88 8.06 3.48
CA SER A 165 17.58 8.20 4.75
C SER A 165 16.63 7.96 5.93
N VAL A 166 16.99 6.99 6.79
CA VAL A 166 16.31 6.75 8.07
C VAL A 166 17.16 7.30 9.19
N ASN A 167 16.75 8.45 9.74
CA ASN A 167 17.43 9.08 10.86
C ASN A 167 16.87 8.55 12.18
N THR A 168 17.70 7.84 12.95
CA THR A 168 17.33 7.36 14.29
C THR A 168 18.21 8.07 15.32
N PRO A 169 17.63 8.77 16.32
CA PRO A 169 18.42 9.41 17.36
C PRO A 169 19.07 8.35 18.27
N LEU A 170 20.33 8.59 18.63
CA LEU A 170 21.02 7.81 19.66
C LEU A 170 20.64 8.37 21.04
N ILE A 171 19.71 7.69 21.73
CA ILE A 171 19.30 8.07 23.08
C ILE A 171 20.30 7.49 24.08
N ILE A 172 21.01 8.36 24.80
CA ILE A 172 22.01 7.97 25.83
C ILE A 172 21.37 7.70 27.19
N GLY A 173 20.22 8.29 27.47
CA GLY A 173 19.49 8.11 28.72
C GLY A 173 18.20 8.92 28.78
N GLU A 174 17.38 8.60 29.77
CA GLU A 174 16.06 9.18 30.00
C GLU A 174 15.99 9.77 31.41
N LEU A 175 15.36 10.93 31.52
CA LEU A 175 15.11 11.64 32.78
C LEU A 175 13.68 12.19 32.75
N SER A 176 13.01 12.13 33.90
CA SER A 176 11.73 12.81 34.10
C SER A 176 11.92 14.00 35.03
N LEU A 177 11.52 15.18 34.59
CA LEU A 177 11.52 16.41 35.38
C LEU A 177 10.10 16.95 35.46
N THR A 178 9.76 17.55 36.61
CA THR A 178 8.57 18.40 36.71
C THR A 178 8.76 19.67 35.90
N LEU A 179 7.66 20.36 35.56
CA LEU A 179 7.71 21.61 34.81
C LEU A 179 8.52 22.69 35.56
N GLU A 180 8.37 22.75 36.88
CA GLU A 180 9.09 23.69 37.73
C GLU A 180 10.60 23.42 37.73
N GLN A 181 11.02 22.15 37.82
CA GLN A 181 12.42 21.76 37.74
C GLN A 181 13.02 22.09 36.38
N LEU A 182 12.31 21.77 35.30
CA LEU A 182 12.73 22.09 33.94
C LEU A 182 12.89 23.61 33.74
N ALA A 183 11.96 24.41 34.26
CA ALA A 183 12.03 25.87 34.20
C ALA A 183 13.15 26.48 35.04
N SER A 184 13.64 25.75 36.05
CA SER A 184 14.72 26.21 36.93
C SER A 184 16.13 25.98 36.37
N LEU A 185 16.29 25.17 35.32
CA LEU A 185 17.59 24.80 34.75
C LEU A 185 18.34 26.00 34.17
N ARG A 186 19.65 26.04 34.42
CA ARG A 186 20.58 27.06 33.96
C ARG A 186 21.77 26.43 33.23
N PRO A 187 22.43 27.18 32.32
CA PRO A 187 23.69 26.71 31.72
C PRO A 187 24.71 26.35 32.79
N GLY A 188 25.25 25.13 32.71
CA GLY A 188 26.19 24.59 33.70
C GLY A 188 25.57 23.61 34.70
N ASP A 189 24.24 23.53 34.78
CA ASP A 189 23.57 22.50 35.58
C ASP A 189 23.85 21.10 35.03
N VAL A 190 24.08 20.14 35.93
CA VAL A 190 24.31 18.74 35.58
C VAL A 190 23.02 17.96 35.79
N VAL A 191 22.55 17.32 34.73
CA VAL A 191 21.40 16.42 34.78
C VAL A 191 21.88 14.97 34.70
N LEU A 192 21.39 14.14 35.62
CA LEU A 192 21.69 12.72 35.68
C LEU A 192 20.47 11.94 35.19
N PRO A 193 20.59 11.16 34.10
CA PRO A 193 19.50 10.30 33.64
C PRO A 193 19.06 9.34 34.74
N ALA A 194 17.74 9.20 34.92
CA ALA A 194 17.19 8.18 35.81
C ALA A 194 17.40 6.76 35.23
N ARG A 195 17.44 6.67 33.90
CA ARG A 195 17.73 5.45 33.16
C ARG A 195 18.82 5.74 32.13
N CYS A 196 19.99 5.18 32.32
CA CYS A 196 21.07 5.22 31.34
C CYS A 196 20.89 4.06 30.34
N LEU A 197 20.89 4.37 29.05
CA LEU A 197 20.90 3.35 28.00
C LEU A 197 22.32 3.03 27.54
N PHE A 198 23.25 3.94 27.81
CA PHE A 198 24.68 3.78 27.59
C PHE A 198 25.43 4.11 28.88
N ASP A 199 26.49 3.35 29.15
CA ASP A 199 27.41 3.63 30.23
C ASP A 199 28.53 4.61 29.81
N SER A 200 29.39 4.98 30.76
CA SER A 200 30.51 5.88 30.51
C SER A 200 31.60 5.29 29.62
N THR A 201 31.60 3.97 29.40
CA THR A 201 32.50 3.28 28.47
C THR A 201 31.92 3.20 27.06
N GLY A 202 30.68 3.65 26.86
CA GLY A 202 29.98 3.63 25.59
C GLY A 202 29.25 2.32 25.30
N GLN A 203 29.18 1.38 26.24
CA GLN A 203 28.38 0.16 26.11
C GLN A 203 26.92 0.46 26.42
N GLY A 204 26.01 -0.06 25.61
CA GLY A 204 24.59 0.19 25.80
C GLY A 204 23.69 -0.58 24.87
N VAL A 205 22.42 -0.16 24.84
CA VAL A 205 21.38 -0.77 24.03
C VAL A 205 20.73 0.29 23.14
N LEU A 206 20.62 0.01 21.85
CA LEU A 206 19.92 0.85 20.88
C LEU A 206 18.61 0.19 20.45
N PRO A 207 17.44 0.81 20.72
CA PRO A 207 16.19 0.42 20.10
C PRO A 207 16.16 0.92 18.64
N LEU A 208 16.10 -0.01 17.68
CA LEU A 208 16.04 0.28 16.25
C LEU A 208 15.01 -0.62 15.56
N ALA A 209 14.08 -0.01 14.84
CA ALA A 209 13.02 -0.71 14.10
C ALA A 209 12.20 -1.74 14.93
N GLY A 210 11.92 -1.40 16.20
CA GLY A 210 11.17 -2.26 17.12
C GLY A 210 11.97 -3.42 17.71
N ARG A 211 13.29 -3.43 17.51
CA ARG A 211 14.24 -4.41 18.07
C ARG A 211 15.26 -3.72 18.95
N SER A 212 15.80 -4.44 19.92
CA SER A 212 16.85 -3.94 20.81
C SER A 212 18.20 -4.51 20.38
N TRP A 213 19.22 -3.66 20.23
CA TRP A 213 20.55 -4.06 19.77
C TRP A 213 21.61 -3.70 20.80
N ALA A 214 22.46 -4.66 21.16
CA ALA A 214 23.67 -4.36 21.92
C ALA A 214 24.60 -3.48 21.06
N ALA A 215 24.94 -2.32 21.60
CA ALA A 215 25.64 -1.25 20.90
C ALA A 215 26.87 -0.77 21.68
N GLN A 216 27.92 -0.42 20.94
CA GLN A 216 29.12 0.21 21.48
C GLN A 216 29.34 1.55 20.75
N ALA A 217 29.29 2.64 21.49
CA ALA A 217 29.73 3.95 21.04
C ALA A 217 31.26 4.04 21.21
N GLU A 218 31.96 4.32 20.12
CA GLU A 218 33.41 4.53 20.11
C GLU A 218 33.71 5.92 19.55
N HIS A 219 34.63 6.63 20.18
CA HIS A 219 35.13 7.87 19.63
C HIS A 219 36.34 7.56 18.73
N GLN A 220 36.20 7.77 17.43
CA GLN A 220 37.28 7.58 16.47
C GLN A 220 37.63 8.92 15.81
N ALA A 221 38.84 9.41 16.12
CA ALA A 221 39.37 10.70 15.66
C ALA A 221 38.47 11.90 16.00
N GLN A 222 37.61 12.34 15.09
CA GLN A 222 36.67 13.47 15.25
C GLN A 222 35.20 13.05 15.09
N HIS A 223 34.92 11.74 14.98
CA HIS A 223 33.59 11.21 14.77
C HIS A 223 33.24 10.21 15.86
N LEU A 224 32.02 10.32 16.37
CA LEU A 224 31.41 9.27 17.17
C LEU A 224 30.92 8.17 16.21
N SER A 225 31.44 6.96 16.35
CA SER A 225 30.97 5.79 15.62
C SER A 225 30.16 4.89 16.56
N LEU A 226 29.16 4.22 16.00
CA LEU A 226 28.33 3.27 16.72
C LEU A 226 28.47 1.89 16.07
N ARG A 227 28.90 0.90 16.84
CA ARG A 227 28.95 -0.50 16.41
C ARG A 227 27.76 -1.24 17.02
N LEU A 228 26.91 -1.81 16.17
CA LEU A 228 25.87 -2.76 16.57
C LEU A 228 26.43 -4.17 16.50
N SER A 229 26.16 -5.00 17.51
CA SER A 229 26.74 -6.34 17.60
C SER A 229 25.70 -7.45 17.39
N HIS A 230 24.73 -7.57 18.29
CA HIS A 230 23.68 -8.59 18.24
C HIS A 230 22.37 -8.05 18.79
N GLU A 231 21.27 -8.70 18.41
CA GLU A 231 19.94 -8.40 18.93
C GLU A 231 19.83 -8.88 20.38
N GLU A 232 19.53 -7.97 21.29
CA GLU A 232 19.18 -8.30 22.66
C GLU A 232 17.70 -8.64 22.75
N HIS A 233 17.41 -9.85 23.21
CA HIS A 233 16.04 -10.21 23.57
C HIS A 233 15.72 -9.52 24.89
N SER A 234 14.87 -8.51 24.83
CA SER A 234 14.35 -7.89 26.05
C SER A 234 13.54 -8.96 26.79
N HIS A 235 14.12 -9.57 27.82
CA HIS A 235 13.38 -10.33 28.82
C HIS A 235 12.44 -9.36 29.52
N HIS A 236 11.22 -9.20 28.99
CA HIS A 236 10.11 -8.72 29.78
C HIS A 236 9.72 -9.85 30.74
N GLU A 237 10.38 -9.92 31.89
CA GLU A 237 9.78 -10.50 33.07
C GLU A 237 8.93 -9.42 33.76
N TYR A 238 7.65 -9.77 33.95
CA TYR A 238 6.56 -9.12 34.69
C TYR A 238 5.70 -8.07 33.97
#